data_AF-A0A8I0EWF2-F1
#
_entry.id   AF-A0A8I0EWF2-F1
#
_cell.length_a   1.000
_cell.length_b   1.000
_cell.length_c   1.000
_cell.angle_alpha   90.00
_cell.angle_beta   90.00
_cell.angle_gamma   90.00
#
_symmetry.space_group_name_H-M   'P 1'
#
loop_
_entity.id
_entity.type
_entity.pdbx_description
1 polymer ?
#
loop_
_entity_poly.entity_id
_entity_poly.type
_entity_poly.pdbx_seq_one_letter_code
_entity_poly.pdbx_strand_id
1 'polypeptide(L)' 'MGSRGVSRGVDLTVCPNGPLLIRGDLGVRTPDGEVHRTERPVSAVCRCGKSASLPWCDATHQALKTKIDEEGSADE' A
#
# COMPACT_ATOMS: atom_id res chain seq x y z
N MET A 1 30.07 -18.94 -18.08
CA MET A 1 28.99 -19.22 -17.13
C MET A 1 28.82 -18.02 -16.20
N GLY A 2 27.75 -17.26 -16.34
CA GLY A 2 27.39 -16.19 -15.41
C GLY A 2 25.93 -16.38 -15.06
N SER A 3 25.66 -16.91 -13.87
CA SER A 3 24.32 -17.01 -13.31
C SER A 3 23.76 -15.59 -13.22
N ARG A 4 22.85 -15.25 -14.14
CA ARG A 4 22.00 -14.07 -14.02
C ARG A 4 21.23 -14.28 -12.72
N GLY A 5 21.59 -13.53 -11.68
CA GLY A 5 20.88 -13.54 -10.41
C GLY A 5 19.40 -13.35 -10.71
N VAL A 6 18.57 -14.28 -10.25
CA VAL A 6 17.11 -14.09 -10.29
C VAL A 6 16.86 -12.89 -9.39
N SER A 7 16.69 -11.71 -9.97
CA SER A 7 15.98 -10.63 -9.30
C SER A 7 14.61 -11.22 -8.99
N ARG A 8 14.42 -11.66 -7.74
CA ARG A 8 13.10 -12.01 -7.21
C ARG A 8 12.28 -10.74 -7.30
N GLY A 9 11.59 -10.58 -8.42
CA GLY A 9 10.86 -9.37 -8.76
C GLY A 9 9.75 -9.19 -7.75
N VAL A 10 9.66 -7.99 -7.19
CA VAL A 10 8.50 -7.54 -6.45
C VAL A 10 7.61 -6.81 -7.43
N ASP A 11 6.34 -7.19 -7.49
CA ASP A 11 5.33 -6.45 -8.25
C ASP A 11 4.62 -5.45 -7.34
N LEU A 12 4.59 -4.19 -7.78
CA LEU A 12 4.01 -3.09 -7.04
C LEU A 12 2.88 -2.49 -7.88
N THR A 13 1.65 -2.54 -7.37
CA THR A 13 0.50 -1.91 -8.03
C THR A 13 -0.06 -0.80 -7.15
N VAL A 14 -0.05 0.42 -7.67
CA VAL A 14 -0.65 1.58 -6.98
C VAL A 14 -2.12 1.67 -7.36
N CYS A 15 -3.03 1.48 -6.41
CA CYS A 15 -4.45 1.67 -6.64
C CYS A 15 -4.82 3.17 -6.50
N PRO A 16 -5.48 3.79 -7.51
CA PRO A 16 -6.02 5.14 -7.38
C PRO A 16 -6.95 5.23 -6.17
N ASN A 17 -6.74 6.24 -5.32
CA ASN A 17 -7.48 6.42 -4.06
C ASN A 17 -7.52 5.18 -3.14
N GLY A 18 -6.58 4.25 -3.33
CA GLY A 18 -6.54 2.97 -2.65
C GLY A 18 -5.15 2.61 -2.14
N PRO A 19 -4.98 1.36 -1.69
CA PRO A 19 -3.73 0.89 -1.12
C PRO A 19 -2.63 0.72 -2.17
N LEU A 20 -1.40 0.54 -1.70
CA LEU A 20 -0.31 -0.03 -2.49
C LEU A 20 -0.37 -1.56 -2.36
N LEU A 21 -0.62 -2.25 -3.46
CA LEU A 21 -0.55 -3.71 -3.50
C LEU A 21 0.88 -4.14 -3.80
N ILE A 22 1.37 -5.07 -2.98
CA ILE A 22 2.71 -5.61 -3.06
C ILE A 22 2.58 -7.11 -3.26
N ARG A 23 3.18 -7.65 -4.32
CA ARG A 23 3.29 -9.10 -4.54
C ARG A 23 4.73 -9.54 -4.42
N GLY A 24 4.97 -10.56 -3.61
CA GLY A 24 6.29 -11.12 -3.34
C GLY A 24 6.64 -11.11 -1.85
N ASP A 25 7.79 -11.72 -1.55
CA ASP A 25 8.32 -11.85 -0.19
C ASP A 25 9.11 -10.59 0.19
N LEU A 26 8.47 -9.66 0.90
CA LEU A 26 9.11 -8.46 1.42
C LEU A 26 8.53 -8.00 2.76
N GLY A 27 9.30 -7.16 3.45
CA GLY A 27 8.87 -6.45 4.65
C GLY A 27 8.61 -4.97 4.39
N VAL A 28 7.61 -4.42 5.07
CA VAL A 28 7.29 -2.99 5.06
C VAL A 28 7.92 -2.35 6.29
N ARG A 29 8.77 -1.33 6.09
CA ARG A 29 9.39 -0.58 7.19
C ARG A 29 8.58 0.69 7.49
N THR A 30 8.23 0.90 8.76
CA THR A 30 7.55 2.12 9.23
C THR A 30 8.57 3.22 9.53
N PRO A 31 8.14 4.50 9.63
CA PRO A 31 9.01 5.60 10.05
C PRO A 31 9.69 5.36 11.41
N ASP A 32 9.01 4.66 12.32
CA ASP A 32 9.52 4.29 13.65
C ASP A 32 10.63 3.22 13.58
N GLY A 33 10.87 2.66 12.39
CA GLY A 33 11.91 1.68 12.12
C GLY A 33 11.44 0.22 12.25
N GLU A 34 10.20 -0.03 12.68
CA GLU A 34 9.61 -1.36 12.76
C GLU A 34 9.42 -1.97 11.36
N VAL A 35 9.69 -3.27 11.23
CA VAL A 35 9.56 -4.00 9.96
C VAL A 35 8.45 -5.03 10.08
N HIS A 36 7.36 -4.83 9.34
CA HIS A 36 6.25 -5.76 9.27
C HIS A 36 6.42 -6.68 8.06
N ARG A 37 6.60 -7.97 8.32
CA ARG A 37 6.64 -9.01 7.28
C ARG A 37 5.28 -9.68 7.15
N THR A 38 5.02 -10.22 5.97
CA THR A 38 3.78 -10.86 5.60
C THR A 38 4.08 -12.09 4.77
N GLU A 39 3.43 -13.20 5.12
CA GLU A 39 3.53 -14.45 4.35
C GLU A 39 2.47 -14.51 3.25
N ARG A 40 1.63 -13.46 3.14
CA ARG A 40 0.58 -13.39 2.13
C ARG A 40 1.21 -13.16 0.75
N PRO A 41 0.70 -13.85 -0.30
CA PRO A 41 1.21 -13.66 -1.66
C PRO A 41 1.01 -12.23 -2.18
N VAL A 42 -0.01 -11.54 -1.67
CA VAL A 42 -0.28 -10.12 -1.93
C VAL A 42 -0.60 -9.44 -0.61
N SER A 43 0.02 -8.29 -0.37
CA SER A 43 -0.25 -7.46 0.81
C SER A 43 -0.63 -6.04 0.39
N ALA A 44 -1.60 -5.47 1.11
CA ALA A 44 -2.12 -4.14 0.85
C ALA A 44 -1.59 -3.17 1.91
N VAL A 45 -0.75 -2.22 1.50
CA VAL A 45 -0.19 -1.19 2.36
C VAL A 45 -1.08 0.06 2.32
N CYS A 46 -1.39 0.59 3.49
CA CYS A 46 -2.20 1.79 3.63
C CYS A 46 -1.48 3.01 3.04
N ARG A 47 -2.19 3.79 2.23
CA ARG A 47 -1.72 5.10 1.74
C ARG A 47 -2.55 6.29 2.24
N CYS A 48 -3.70 6.05 2.86
CA CYS A 48 -4.55 7.13 3.37
C CYS A 48 -4.20 7.57 4.80
N GLY A 49 -3.36 6.82 5.52
CA GLY A 49 -2.91 7.15 6.87
C GLY A 49 -3.98 7.04 7.96
N LYS A 50 -5.16 6.48 7.67
CA LYS A 50 -6.28 6.37 8.62
C LYS A 50 -6.64 4.94 9.01
N SER A 51 -5.87 3.95 8.57
CA SER A 51 -6.14 2.57 8.96
C SER A 51 -5.90 2.37 10.45
N ALA A 52 -6.73 1.57 11.11
CA ALA A 52 -6.52 1.09 12.47
C ALA A 52 -5.45 -0.02 12.55
N SER A 53 -5.05 -0.60 11.41
CA SER A 53 -4.10 -1.71 11.30
C SER A 53 -2.81 -1.32 10.57
N LEU A 54 -2.32 -0.08 10.74
CA LEU A 54 -1.08 0.36 10.11
C LEU A 54 0.05 -0.66 10.33
N PRO A 55 0.88 -0.94 9.31
CA PRO A 55 0.92 -0.30 7.98
C PRO A 55 -0.08 -0.86 6.95
N TRP A 56 -0.94 -1.80 7.34
CA TRP A 56 -1.85 -2.51 6.43
C TRP A 56 -3.13 -1.72 6.13
N CYS A 57 -3.72 -1.99 4.98
CA CYS A 57 -5.00 -1.41 4.59
C CYS A 57 -6.18 -2.24 5.11
N ASP A 58 -7.11 -1.59 5.82
CA ASP A 58 -8.37 -2.14 6.34
C ASP A 58 -9.63 -1.62 5.62
N ALA A 59 -9.44 -1.05 4.43
CA ALA A 59 -10.48 -0.40 3.62
C ALA A 59 -11.03 0.93 4.17
N THR A 60 -10.47 1.53 5.23
CA THR A 60 -10.87 2.87 5.73
C THR A 60 -10.85 3.95 4.63
N HIS A 61 -9.97 3.82 3.64
CA HIS A 61 -9.89 4.73 2.49
C HIS A 61 -11.21 4.86 1.71
N GLN A 62 -12.04 3.81 1.68
CA GLN A 62 -13.34 3.85 0.98
C GLN A 62 -14.32 4.80 1.68
N ALA A 63 -14.33 4.79 3.01
CA ALA A 63 -15.15 5.68 3.81
C ALA A 63 -14.63 7.13 3.84
N LEU A 64 -13.36 7.37 3.51
CA LEU A 64 -12.83 8.73 3.34
C LEU A 64 -13.20 9.31 1.98
N LYS A 65 -13.24 8.49 0.94
CA LYS A 65 -13.57 8.95 -0.42
C LYS A 65 -14.91 9.69 -0.46
N THR A 66 -15.91 9.20 0.27
CA THR A 66 -17.25 9.81 0.35
C THR A 66 -17.27 11.19 1.01
N LYS A 67 -16.17 11.61 1.65
CA LYS A 67 -16.06 12.90 2.35
C LYS A 67 -15.26 13.94 1.56
N ILE A 68 -14.70 13.56 0.41
CA ILE A 68 -13.82 14.42 -0.39
C ILE A 68 -14.53 14.89 -1.67
N ASP A 69 -15.64 14.26 -2.07
CA ASP A 69 -16.47 14.71 -3.20
C ASP A 69 -17.33 15.95 -2.91
N GLU A 70 -17.35 16.47 -1.67
CA GLU A 70 -17.99 17.76 -1.34
C GLU A 70 -17.05 18.98 -1.40
N GLU A 71 -15.72 18.81 -1.48
CA GLU A 71 -14.77 19.94 -1.38
C GLU A 71 -13.79 20.03 -2.57
N GLY A 72 -14.23 19.61 -3.77
CA GLY A 72 -13.38 19.53 -4.96
C GLY A 72 -14.01 19.99 -6.28
N SER A 73 -15.11 20.75 -6.26
CA SER A 73 -15.66 21.42 -7.45
C SER A 73 -15.92 22.90 -7.16
N ALA A 74 -14.84 23.67 -7.13
CA ALA A 74 -14.89 25.08 -7.46
C ALA A 74 -13.74 25.32 -8.43
N ASP A 75 -14.06 25.18 -9.72
CA ASP A 75 -13.33 25.72 -10.84
C ASP A 75 -12.99 27.20 -10.58
N GLU A 76 -11.71 27.56 -10.73
CA GLU A 76 -11.28 28.87 -11.23
C GLU A 76 -9.96 28.74 -12.00
#